data_AF-A0A8T4RJ93-F1
#
_entry.id   AF-A0A8T4RJ93-F1
#
_cell.length_a   1.000
_cell.length_b   1.000
_cell.length_c   1.000
_cell.angle_alpha   90.00
_cell.angle_beta   90.00
_cell.angle_gamma   90.00
#
_symmetry.space_group_name_H-M   'P 1'
#
loop_
_entity.id
_entity.type
_entity.pdbx_description
1 polymer ?
#
loop_
_entity_poly.entity_id
_entity_poly.type
_entity_poly.pdbx_seq_one_letter_code
_entity_poly.pdbx_strand_id
1 'polypeptide(L)'
;MPNRREFFGQVGEGIGAAVLVGFVDAAAASKPAPLSTRIRDYPHIIDVIPSVDMHAYFPHFVEGAKAALSRNDLQLDYLVELAVSLVWHESRMERFAYSPAGAAGLSQLMEGTARDLGLVVEGNPALPDYLLAMKGSNEAQKAYDAAVQKLVQSAKAPHLDGRILISTAGLLREQDQALALSRSKVKTAWDAVKAYVDDLRHHPGTIEQRDQRFVPSYAIAAGIRHLATTLQQCVKHYGVSTDINVWRAIAAYNAGMRTTKEWYGFPNIPETVNHARRVILDLTDMMEIGRAYGAKDFKRVAEIKSRLNERNEYFLYQVRRGDTFSDITHHELERPYGLTQTQALEHIRTASGDTISNPAAFGTLHPGQMFRIYYPKK
;
A
#
# COMPACT_ATOMS: atom_id res chain seq x y z
N MET A 1 40.31 -12.27 -4.96
CA MET A 1 39.16 -11.95 -5.84
C MET A 1 38.51 -13.25 -6.28
N PRO A 2 37.35 -13.62 -5.74
CA PRO A 2 36.53 -14.70 -6.28
C PRO A 2 35.55 -14.16 -7.33
N ASN A 3 35.16 -15.05 -8.22
CA ASN A 3 34.68 -14.82 -9.58
C ASN A 3 33.23 -14.29 -9.64
N ARG A 4 32.98 -13.29 -10.51
CA ARG A 4 31.71 -12.55 -10.71
C ARG A 4 30.53 -13.39 -11.25
N ARG A 5 30.68 -14.73 -11.35
CA ARG A 5 29.70 -15.66 -11.95
C ARG A 5 28.99 -16.59 -10.97
N GLU A 6 29.45 -16.70 -9.72
CA GLU A 6 28.88 -17.71 -8.79
C GLU A 6 27.78 -17.18 -7.86
N PHE A 7 27.51 -15.87 -7.84
CA PHE A 7 26.43 -15.31 -6.98
C PHE A 7 25.04 -15.37 -7.63
N PHE A 8 24.94 -15.63 -8.94
CA PHE A 8 23.66 -15.75 -9.66
C PHE A 8 23.17 -17.20 -9.84
N GLY A 9 23.92 -18.19 -9.33
CA GLY A 9 23.61 -19.62 -9.52
C GLY A 9 22.67 -20.25 -8.48
N GLN A 10 22.22 -19.52 -7.45
CA GLN A 10 21.42 -20.07 -6.35
C GLN A 10 20.19 -19.22 -5.96
N VAL A 11 19.63 -18.48 -6.91
CA VAL A 11 18.26 -17.96 -6.80
C VAL A 11 17.44 -18.66 -7.87
N GLY A 12 16.94 -19.85 -7.53
CA GLY A 12 16.10 -20.66 -8.40
C GLY A 12 14.81 -19.94 -8.78
N GLU A 13 14.58 -19.89 -10.08
CA GLU A 13 13.26 -20.01 -10.74
C GLU A 13 12.09 -19.27 -10.08
N GLY A 14 12.20 -17.94 -10.01
CA GLY A 14 11.05 -17.05 -9.84
C GLY A 14 10.62 -16.49 -11.19
N ILE A 15 9.41 -16.85 -11.64
CA ILE A 15 8.74 -16.41 -12.88
C ILE A 15 8.81 -14.88 -13.13
N GLY A 16 9.09 -14.05 -12.12
CA GLY A 16 9.13 -12.58 -12.21
C GLY A 16 10.30 -11.97 -13.00
N ALA A 17 11.47 -12.61 -13.09
CA ALA A 17 12.62 -12.02 -13.80
C ALA A 17 12.58 -12.24 -15.32
N ALA A 18 12.07 -13.40 -15.76
CA ALA A 18 11.94 -13.73 -17.18
C ALA A 18 10.83 -12.91 -17.87
N VAL A 19 9.79 -12.51 -17.13
CA VAL A 19 8.71 -11.68 -17.67
C VAL A 19 9.26 -10.31 -18.08
N LEU A 20 10.16 -9.68 -17.31
CA LEU A 20 10.69 -8.34 -17.66
C LEU A 20 11.67 -8.34 -18.86
N VAL A 21 12.43 -9.42 -19.07
CA VAL A 21 13.37 -9.54 -20.19
C VAL A 21 12.65 -9.91 -21.50
N GLY A 22 11.46 -10.51 -21.42
CA GLY A 22 10.60 -10.80 -22.58
C GLY A 22 9.81 -9.62 -23.14
N PHE A 23 9.91 -8.41 -22.57
CA PHE A 23 9.22 -7.20 -23.09
C PHE A 23 9.98 -6.53 -24.26
N VAL A 24 11.15 -7.03 -24.64
CA VAL A 24 12.09 -6.27 -25.49
C VAL A 24 11.88 -6.48 -27.01
N ASP A 25 11.06 -7.42 -27.45
CA ASP A 25 10.88 -7.65 -28.89
C ASP A 25 9.44 -7.47 -29.39
N ALA A 26 9.36 -6.62 -30.43
CA ALA A 26 8.26 -6.38 -31.36
C ALA A 26 7.11 -5.44 -30.92
N ALA A 27 7.39 -4.13 -30.96
CA ALA A 27 6.41 -3.18 -31.49
C ALA A 27 7.13 -2.15 -32.37
N ALA A 28 6.86 -2.19 -33.67
CA ALA A 28 7.26 -1.13 -34.58
C ALA A 28 6.71 0.21 -34.05
N ALA A 29 7.60 1.18 -33.84
CA ALA A 29 7.31 2.47 -33.26
C ALA A 29 6.36 3.29 -34.16
N SER A 30 5.06 3.10 -33.97
CA SER A 30 4.10 4.17 -34.23
C SER A 30 4.30 5.23 -33.16
N LYS A 31 4.13 6.52 -33.50
CA LYS A 31 4.12 7.58 -32.49
C LYS A 31 3.08 7.20 -31.41
N PRO A 32 3.45 7.17 -30.11
CA PRO A 32 2.50 6.85 -29.07
C PRO A 32 1.33 7.83 -29.18
N ALA A 33 0.11 7.29 -29.15
CA ALA A 33 -1.09 8.10 -29.15
C ALA A 33 -1.05 9.07 -27.95
N PRO A 34 -1.54 10.31 -28.09
CA PRO A 34 -1.53 11.26 -26.98
C PRO A 34 -2.32 10.70 -25.79
N LEU A 35 -1.76 10.85 -24.58
CA LEU A 35 -2.38 10.38 -23.35
C LEU A 35 -3.77 11.00 -23.14
N SER A 36 -4.79 10.15 -23.03
CA SER A 36 -6.18 10.56 -22.81
C SER A 36 -6.49 10.66 -21.32
N THR A 37 -7.25 11.67 -20.91
CA THR A 37 -7.70 11.83 -19.51
C THR A 37 -8.96 11.00 -19.20
N ARG A 38 -9.50 10.26 -20.16
CA ARG A 38 -10.73 9.47 -19.98
C ARG A 38 -10.36 8.04 -19.61
N ILE A 39 -10.72 7.60 -18.41
CA ILE A 39 -10.42 6.23 -17.93
C ILE A 39 -10.99 5.13 -18.82
N ARG A 40 -12.10 5.37 -19.53
CA ARG A 40 -12.66 4.41 -20.51
C ARG A 40 -11.71 4.06 -21.66
N ASP A 41 -10.73 4.92 -21.92
CA ASP A 41 -9.70 4.67 -22.92
C ASP A 41 -8.58 3.75 -22.37
N TYR A 42 -8.65 3.39 -21.09
CA TYR A 42 -7.75 2.50 -20.35
C TYR A 42 -8.52 1.37 -19.63
N PRO A 43 -9.27 0.52 -20.35
CA PRO A 43 -10.05 -0.55 -19.74
C PRO A 43 -9.18 -1.54 -18.94
N HIS A 44 -7.91 -1.69 -19.32
CA HIS A 44 -6.95 -2.53 -18.60
C HIS A 44 -6.63 -2.06 -17.19
N ILE A 45 -6.72 -0.75 -16.91
CA ILE A 45 -6.48 -0.22 -15.57
C ILE A 45 -7.62 -0.59 -14.63
N ILE A 46 -8.87 -0.37 -15.05
CA ILE A 46 -10.06 -0.66 -14.23
C ILE A 46 -10.27 -2.16 -13.99
N ASP A 47 -9.84 -3.00 -14.92
CA ASP A 47 -9.94 -4.45 -14.77
C ASP A 47 -8.95 -5.03 -13.76
N VAL A 48 -7.81 -4.36 -13.56
CA VAL A 48 -6.79 -4.77 -12.60
C VAL A 48 -6.97 -4.07 -11.26
N ILE A 49 -7.34 -2.79 -11.28
CA ILE A 49 -7.47 -1.95 -10.09
C ILE A 49 -8.95 -1.61 -9.88
N PRO A 50 -9.63 -2.29 -8.95
CA PRO A 50 -11.06 -2.16 -8.77
C PRO A 50 -11.45 -0.90 -7.94
N SER A 51 -10.83 0.25 -8.18
CA SER A 51 -11.14 1.49 -7.44
C SER A 51 -12.32 2.24 -8.07
N VAL A 52 -13.33 2.60 -7.27
CA VAL A 52 -14.46 3.41 -7.75
C VAL A 52 -14.12 4.89 -7.93
N ASP A 53 -13.17 5.39 -7.14
CA ASP A 53 -12.69 6.76 -7.26
C ASP A 53 -11.72 6.95 -8.44
N MET A 54 -11.34 5.84 -9.11
CA MET A 54 -10.47 5.88 -10.28
C MET A 54 -11.01 6.84 -11.33
N HIS A 55 -12.32 6.89 -11.58
CA HIS A 55 -12.90 7.84 -12.53
C HIS A 55 -12.61 9.31 -12.18
N ALA A 56 -12.67 9.66 -10.89
CA ALA A 56 -12.40 11.01 -10.42
C ALA A 56 -10.90 11.32 -10.40
N TYR A 57 -10.07 10.34 -10.06
CA TYR A 57 -8.63 10.53 -9.89
C TYR A 57 -7.82 10.38 -11.18
N PHE A 58 -8.30 9.60 -12.14
CA PHE A 58 -7.57 9.26 -13.37
C PHE A 58 -7.07 10.47 -14.17
N PRO A 59 -7.84 11.56 -14.34
CA PRO A 59 -7.33 12.76 -14.99
C PRO A 59 -6.05 13.30 -14.33
N HIS A 60 -5.94 13.24 -12.99
CA HIS A 60 -4.76 13.69 -12.26
C HIS A 60 -3.54 12.78 -12.49
N PHE A 61 -3.74 11.48 -12.68
CA PHE A 61 -2.66 10.56 -13.06
C PHE A 61 -2.08 10.91 -14.43
N VAL A 62 -2.97 11.16 -15.39
CA VAL A 62 -2.57 11.51 -16.76
C VAL A 62 -1.85 12.84 -16.82
N GLU A 63 -2.38 13.88 -16.17
CA GLU A 63 -1.72 15.19 -16.15
C GLU A 63 -0.41 15.18 -15.36
N GLY A 64 -0.35 14.44 -14.25
CA GLY A 64 0.89 14.21 -13.50
C GLY A 64 1.95 13.49 -14.34
N ALA A 65 1.56 12.45 -15.08
CA ALA A 65 2.46 11.70 -15.95
C ALA A 65 2.97 12.56 -17.11
N LYS A 66 2.10 13.33 -17.79
CA LYS A 66 2.50 14.29 -18.83
C LYS A 66 3.53 15.29 -18.31
N ALA A 67 3.27 15.88 -17.14
CA ALA A 67 4.18 16.83 -16.51
C ALA A 67 5.52 16.19 -16.14
N ALA A 68 5.51 14.96 -15.64
CA ALA A 68 6.71 14.22 -15.29
C ALA A 68 7.55 13.83 -16.51
N LEU A 69 6.93 13.30 -17.57
CA LEU A 69 7.61 12.96 -18.83
C LEU A 69 8.15 14.19 -19.56
N SER A 70 7.49 15.35 -19.43
CA SER A 70 8.00 16.59 -20.04
C SER A 70 9.20 17.17 -19.28
N ARG A 71 9.27 16.93 -17.97
CA ARG A 71 10.34 17.46 -17.08
C ARG A 71 11.56 16.57 -17.02
N ASN A 72 11.37 15.27 -17.20
CA ASN A 72 12.41 14.26 -17.08
C ASN A 72 12.53 13.58 -18.44
N ASP A 73 13.75 13.40 -18.94
CA ASP A 73 14.03 12.61 -20.14
C ASP A 73 13.85 11.10 -19.84
N LEU A 74 12.63 10.72 -19.49
CA LEU A 74 12.23 9.36 -19.15
C LEU A 74 11.52 8.75 -20.35
N GLN A 75 12.15 7.74 -20.94
CA GLN A 75 11.51 6.87 -21.93
C GLN A 75 10.70 5.82 -21.18
N LEU A 76 9.42 6.12 -20.90
CA LEU A 76 8.53 5.23 -20.14
C LEU A 76 7.05 5.43 -20.54
N ASP A 77 6.59 4.65 -21.52
CA ASP A 77 5.24 4.80 -22.09
C ASP A 77 4.11 4.37 -21.15
N TYR A 78 4.43 3.61 -20.10
CA TYR A 78 3.47 3.07 -19.12
C TYR A 78 3.52 3.79 -17.76
N LEU A 79 3.99 5.05 -17.73
CA LEU A 79 4.08 5.81 -16.47
C LEU A 79 2.72 5.99 -15.79
N VAL A 80 1.62 6.08 -16.56
CA VAL A 80 0.26 6.19 -15.99
C VAL A 80 -0.10 4.91 -15.22
N GLU A 81 0.08 3.75 -15.84
CA GLU A 81 -0.16 2.44 -15.23
C GLU A 81 0.73 2.23 -14.00
N LEU A 82 2.02 2.55 -14.10
CA LEU A 82 2.96 2.44 -12.99
C LEU A 82 2.55 3.34 -11.81
N ALA A 83 2.17 4.58 -12.08
CA ALA A 83 1.70 5.51 -11.06
C ALA A 83 0.41 5.04 -10.40
N VAL A 84 -0.55 4.53 -11.19
CA VAL A 84 -1.79 3.97 -10.67
C VAL A 84 -1.53 2.78 -9.76
N SER A 85 -0.70 1.82 -10.19
CA SER A 85 -0.32 0.65 -9.36
C SER A 85 0.40 1.08 -8.08
N LEU A 86 1.29 2.07 -8.16
CA LEU A 86 1.98 2.62 -6.99
C LEU A 86 0.98 3.21 -6.00
N VAL A 87 0.15 4.17 -6.42
CA VAL A 87 -0.83 4.84 -5.54
C VAL A 87 -1.85 3.85 -4.98
N TRP A 88 -2.22 2.82 -5.74
CA TRP A 88 -3.06 1.74 -5.24
C TRP A 88 -2.40 0.98 -4.08
N HIS A 89 -1.10 0.70 -4.14
CA HIS A 89 -0.40 0.05 -3.03
C HIS A 89 -0.01 0.97 -1.89
N GLU A 90 0.05 2.27 -2.13
CA GLU A 90 0.26 3.26 -1.06
C GLU A 90 -1.00 3.41 -0.20
N SER A 91 -2.17 3.65 -0.80
CA SER A 91 -3.36 3.99 -0.02
C SER A 91 -4.62 3.21 -0.38
N ARG A 92 -4.58 2.33 -1.39
CA ARG A 92 -5.79 1.75 -2.01
C ARG A 92 -6.74 2.82 -2.56
N MET A 93 -6.17 3.94 -3.03
CA MET A 93 -6.90 5.14 -3.45
C MET A 93 -7.73 5.78 -2.32
N GLU A 94 -7.40 5.51 -1.05
CA GLU A 94 -8.04 6.17 0.08
C GLU A 94 -7.46 7.59 0.25
N ARG A 95 -8.32 8.60 0.07
CA ARG A 95 -7.95 10.01 0.11
C ARG A 95 -7.40 10.42 1.47
N PHE A 96 -7.98 9.90 2.56
CA PHE A 96 -7.62 10.24 3.93
C PHE A 96 -6.70 9.22 4.60
N ALA A 97 -5.99 8.41 3.82
CA ALA A 97 -5.03 7.44 4.35
C ALA A 97 -3.92 8.16 5.14
N TYR A 98 -3.61 7.64 6.32
CA TYR A 98 -2.57 8.18 7.20
C TYR A 98 -1.81 7.03 7.87
N SER A 99 -0.50 6.98 7.67
CA SER A 99 0.34 5.92 8.21
C SER A 99 0.80 6.24 9.64
N PRO A 100 1.11 5.21 10.46
CA PRO A 100 1.80 5.38 11.74
C PRO A 100 3.11 6.15 11.66
N ALA A 101 3.78 6.16 10.50
CA ALA A 101 5.01 6.91 10.28
C ALA A 101 4.77 8.39 9.92
N GLY A 102 3.52 8.79 9.62
CA GLY A 102 3.17 10.16 9.23
C GLY A 102 3.08 10.40 7.72
N ALA A 103 3.14 9.33 6.92
CA ALA A 103 2.82 9.39 5.49
C ALA A 103 1.32 9.63 5.31
N ALA A 104 0.93 10.50 4.37
CA ALA A 104 -0.46 10.90 4.23
C ALA A 104 -0.94 10.95 2.77
N GLY A 105 -2.24 10.73 2.62
CA GLY A 105 -2.96 10.87 1.37
C GLY A 105 -2.76 9.73 0.38
N LEU A 106 -3.22 9.95 -0.85
CA LEU A 106 -3.21 8.94 -1.92
C LEU A 106 -1.82 8.38 -2.19
N SER A 107 -0.82 9.25 -2.28
CA SER A 107 0.56 8.87 -2.60
C SER A 107 1.43 8.61 -1.36
N GLN A 108 0.84 8.59 -0.17
CA GLN A 108 1.52 8.36 1.12
C GLN A 108 2.84 9.14 1.25
N LEU A 109 2.78 10.45 0.99
CA LEU A 109 3.97 11.28 1.11
C LEU A 109 4.24 11.63 2.58
N MET A 110 5.48 11.38 3.01
CA MET A 110 6.00 11.90 4.28
C MET A 110 5.96 13.44 4.26
N GLU A 111 5.79 14.05 5.43
CA GLU A 111 5.68 15.51 5.53
C GLU A 111 6.88 16.24 4.90
N GLY A 112 8.12 15.85 5.24
CA GLY A 112 9.32 16.46 4.67
C GLY A 112 9.36 16.35 3.14
N THR A 113 9.11 15.15 2.61
CA THR A 113 9.05 14.90 1.16
C THR A 113 7.98 15.75 0.48
N ALA A 114 6.81 15.89 1.10
CA ALA A 114 5.73 16.71 0.55
C ALA A 114 6.12 18.19 0.49
N ARG A 115 6.73 18.72 1.56
CA ARG A 115 7.26 20.10 1.59
C ARG A 115 8.34 20.31 0.53
N ASP A 116 9.27 19.36 0.37
CA ASP A 116 10.31 19.41 -0.66
C ASP A 116 9.74 19.42 -2.09
N LEU A 117 8.58 18.79 -2.29
CA LEU A 117 7.84 18.80 -3.55
C LEU A 117 6.97 20.06 -3.75
N GLY A 118 6.94 20.96 -2.76
CA GLY A 118 6.26 22.24 -2.80
C GLY A 118 4.81 22.21 -2.31
N LEU A 119 4.41 21.18 -1.56
CA LEU A 119 3.07 21.09 -0.99
C LEU A 119 2.96 21.91 0.31
N VAL A 120 1.78 22.49 0.52
CA VAL A 120 1.39 23.03 1.83
C VAL A 120 1.04 21.87 2.76
N VAL A 121 1.67 21.83 3.92
CA VAL A 121 1.46 20.84 4.97
C VAL A 121 1.49 21.54 6.33
N GLU A 122 0.43 21.46 7.10
CA GLU A 122 0.35 21.93 8.50
C GLU A 122 1.05 20.90 9.41
N GLY A 123 0.90 19.62 9.06
CA GLY A 123 1.38 18.49 9.85
C GLY A 123 0.33 18.09 10.89
N ASN A 124 0.39 16.83 11.33
CA ASN A 124 -0.49 16.37 12.40
C ASN A 124 0.15 16.72 13.75
N PRO A 125 -0.44 17.60 14.56
CA PRO A 125 0.17 18.06 15.80
C PRO A 125 0.33 16.93 16.84
N ALA A 126 -0.45 15.86 16.75
CA ALA A 126 -0.39 14.72 17.66
C ALA A 126 0.62 13.64 17.23
N LEU A 127 1.15 13.70 16.00
CA LEU A 127 2.09 12.68 15.50
C LEU A 127 3.38 12.58 16.35
N PRO A 128 4.04 13.68 16.78
CA PRO A 128 5.25 13.58 17.60
C PRO A 128 5.02 12.83 18.92
N ASP A 129 3.91 13.10 19.60
CA ASP A 129 3.54 12.43 20.86
C ASP A 129 3.23 10.95 20.63
N TYR A 130 2.56 10.61 19.53
CA TYR A 130 2.34 9.23 19.12
C TYR A 130 3.65 8.49 18.85
N LEU A 131 4.58 9.07 18.10
CA LEU A 131 5.88 8.47 17.81
C LEU A 131 6.71 8.27 19.08
N LEU A 132 6.65 9.23 20.01
CA LEU A 132 7.29 9.11 21.32
C LEU A 132 6.67 7.98 22.16
N ALA A 133 5.34 7.88 22.19
CA ALA A 133 4.64 6.79 22.88
C ALA A 133 4.98 5.42 22.27
N MET A 134 5.05 5.32 20.94
CA MET A 134 5.46 4.10 20.23
C MET A 134 6.88 3.69 20.60
N LYS A 135 7.82 4.63 20.64
CA LYS A 135 9.19 4.37 21.08
C LYS A 135 9.21 3.84 22.52
N GLY A 136 8.51 4.50 23.44
CA GLY A 136 8.41 4.04 24.83
C GLY A 136 7.77 2.66 24.96
N SER A 137 6.76 2.34 24.16
CA SER A 137 6.15 1.00 24.16
C SER A 137 7.07 -0.08 23.60
N ASN A 138 7.90 0.24 22.60
CA ASN A 138 8.91 -0.68 22.09
C ASN A 138 10.01 -0.95 23.13
N GLU A 139 10.40 0.07 23.90
CA GLU A 139 11.34 -0.07 25.02
C GLU A 139 10.74 -0.93 26.15
N ALA A 140 9.48 -0.68 26.51
CA ALA A 140 8.76 -1.50 27.49
C ALA A 140 8.61 -2.97 27.04
N GLN A 141 8.36 -3.21 25.75
CA GLN A 141 8.30 -4.57 25.19
C GLN A 141 9.65 -5.29 25.35
N LYS A 142 10.76 -4.63 25.03
CA LYS A 142 12.10 -5.19 25.23
C LYS A 142 12.39 -5.52 26.70
N ALA A 143 11.96 -4.66 27.62
CA ALA A 143 12.12 -4.90 29.06
C ALA A 143 11.28 -6.09 29.55
N TYR A 144 10.04 -6.21 29.08
CA TYR A 144 9.18 -7.36 29.31
C TYR A 144 9.81 -8.66 28.78
N ASP A 145 10.26 -8.67 27.53
CA ASP A 145 10.89 -9.84 26.91
C ASP A 145 12.15 -10.27 27.67
N ALA A 146 12.96 -9.30 28.13
CA ALA A 146 14.12 -9.57 28.98
C ALA A 146 13.72 -10.15 30.35
N ALA A 147 12.63 -9.70 30.96
CA ALA A 147 12.12 -10.26 32.20
C ALA A 147 11.60 -11.70 32.03
N VAL A 148 10.90 -11.98 30.91
CA VAL A 148 10.51 -13.35 30.54
C VAL A 148 11.73 -14.25 30.41
N GLN A 149 12.77 -13.81 29.68
CA GLN A 149 14.00 -14.58 29.52
C GLN A 149 14.68 -14.87 30.86
N LYS A 150 14.75 -13.89 31.77
CA LYS A 150 15.32 -14.09 33.12
C LYS A 150 14.53 -15.13 33.92
N LEU A 151 13.21 -15.04 33.93
CA LEU A 151 12.36 -16.02 34.63
C LEU A 151 12.56 -17.44 34.07
N VAL A 152 12.57 -17.58 32.74
CA VAL A 152 12.81 -18.86 32.06
C VAL A 152 14.19 -19.42 32.39
N GLN A 153 15.22 -18.59 32.43
CA GLN A 153 16.58 -19.00 32.81
C GLN A 153 16.63 -19.46 34.27
N SER A 154 16.03 -18.72 35.20
CA SER A 154 15.97 -19.11 36.62
C SER A 154 15.19 -20.41 36.83
N ALA A 155 14.12 -20.65 36.07
CA ALA A 155 13.34 -21.89 36.13
C ALA A 155 14.08 -23.11 35.56
N LYS A 156 15.07 -22.90 34.69
CA LYS A 156 15.91 -23.95 34.09
C LYS A 156 17.23 -24.18 34.82
N ALA A 157 17.48 -23.47 35.93
CA ALA A 157 18.72 -23.61 36.68
C ALA A 157 18.86 -25.04 37.25
N PRO A 158 20.09 -25.63 37.29
CA PRO A 158 20.31 -26.97 37.83
C PRO A 158 19.86 -27.14 39.28
N HIS A 159 19.91 -26.04 40.05
CA HIS A 159 19.37 -25.94 41.39
C HIS A 159 18.35 -24.81 41.43
N LEU A 160 17.10 -25.17 41.70
CA LEU A 160 16.00 -24.23 41.73
C LEU A 160 16.02 -23.44 43.05
N ASP A 161 16.17 -22.12 42.96
CA ASP A 161 16.04 -21.22 44.11
C ASP A 161 14.69 -20.50 44.08
N GLY A 162 13.81 -20.87 45.02
CA GLY A 162 12.47 -20.28 45.14
C GLY A 162 12.47 -18.76 45.37
N ARG A 163 13.49 -18.21 46.04
CA ARG A 163 13.60 -16.75 46.26
C ARG A 163 13.91 -16.03 44.94
N ILE A 164 14.82 -16.59 44.14
CA ILE A 164 15.16 -16.05 42.83
C ILE A 164 13.93 -16.13 41.90
N LEU A 165 13.20 -17.25 41.90
CA LEU A 165 11.96 -17.38 41.13
C LEU A 165 10.88 -16.36 41.53
N ILE A 166 10.65 -16.16 42.82
CA ILE A 166 9.69 -15.16 43.30
C ILE A 166 10.11 -13.75 42.85
N SER A 167 11.40 -13.40 42.98
CA SER A 167 11.90 -12.09 42.58
C SER A 167 11.78 -11.84 41.08
N THR A 168 12.13 -12.82 40.24
CA THR A 168 12.05 -12.72 38.78
C THR A 168 10.59 -12.71 38.28
N ALA A 169 9.70 -13.47 38.93
CA ALA A 169 8.27 -13.38 38.67
C ALA A 169 7.68 -12.02 39.07
N GLY A 170 8.14 -11.43 40.18
CA GLY A 170 7.80 -10.07 40.60
C GLY A 170 8.21 -9.03 39.56
N LEU A 171 9.45 -9.09 39.09
CA LEU A 171 9.95 -8.23 38.01
C LEU A 171 9.11 -8.39 36.74
N LEU A 172 8.78 -9.62 36.32
CA LEU A 172 7.95 -9.85 35.14
C LEU A 172 6.58 -9.16 35.27
N ARG A 173 5.92 -9.26 36.43
CA ARG A 173 4.63 -8.59 36.67
C ARG A 173 4.74 -7.07 36.60
N GLU A 174 5.82 -6.50 37.13
CA GLU A 174 6.08 -5.06 37.04
C GLU A 174 6.26 -4.62 35.57
N GLN A 175 7.06 -5.36 34.80
CA GLN A 175 7.27 -5.05 33.39
C GLN A 175 6.01 -5.26 32.54
N ASP A 176 5.17 -6.24 32.86
CA ASP A 176 3.87 -6.46 32.22
C ASP A 176 2.92 -5.27 32.45
N GLN A 177 2.84 -4.77 33.69
CA GLN A 177 2.05 -3.57 34.01
C GLN A 177 2.58 -2.33 33.27
N ALA A 178 3.90 -2.14 33.22
CA ALA A 178 4.52 -1.03 32.50
C ALA A 178 4.22 -1.10 30.99
N LEU A 179 4.30 -2.29 30.38
CA LEU A 179 3.97 -2.53 28.98
C LEU A 179 2.48 -2.29 28.69
N ALA A 180 1.59 -2.70 29.59
CA ALA A 180 0.16 -2.41 29.47
C ALA A 180 -0.11 -0.89 29.48
N LEU A 181 0.52 -0.16 30.41
CA LEU A 181 0.43 1.30 30.47
C LEU A 181 0.99 1.97 29.21
N SER A 182 2.14 1.52 28.70
CA SER A 182 2.74 2.10 27.49
C SER A 182 1.85 1.89 26.26
N ARG A 183 1.26 0.69 26.11
CA ARG A 183 0.30 0.39 25.03
C ARG A 183 -0.96 1.27 25.13
N SER A 184 -1.45 1.53 26.34
CA SER A 184 -2.57 2.45 26.56
C SER A 184 -2.23 3.87 26.09
N LYS A 185 -1.04 4.39 26.42
CA LYS A 185 -0.56 5.70 25.94
C LYS A 185 -0.46 5.77 24.42
N VAL A 186 0.06 4.72 23.77
CA VAL A 186 0.11 4.61 22.31
C VAL A 186 -1.29 4.72 21.71
N LYS A 187 -2.26 3.98 22.27
CA LYS A 187 -3.64 4.02 21.79
C LYS A 187 -4.22 5.43 21.90
N THR A 188 -4.09 6.09 23.05
CA THR A 188 -4.60 7.46 23.25
C THR A 188 -3.97 8.45 22.28
N ALA A 189 -2.65 8.38 22.06
CA ALA A 189 -1.98 9.26 21.11
C ALA A 189 -2.41 8.97 19.65
N TRP A 190 -2.62 7.70 19.30
CA TRP A 190 -3.15 7.34 17.97
C TRP A 190 -4.59 7.83 17.77
N ASP A 191 -5.43 7.76 18.80
CA ASP A 191 -6.79 8.31 18.76
C ASP A 191 -6.77 9.83 18.49
N ALA A 192 -5.79 10.57 19.05
CA ALA A 192 -5.58 11.99 18.74
C ALA A 192 -5.08 12.23 17.30
N VAL A 193 -4.17 11.38 16.78
CA VAL A 193 -3.73 11.43 15.38
C VAL A 193 -4.91 11.26 14.43
N LYS A 194 -5.80 10.30 14.69
CA LYS A 194 -7.01 10.09 13.89
C LYS A 194 -7.98 11.27 13.97
N ALA A 195 -8.14 11.88 15.14
CA ALA A 195 -9.03 13.03 15.32
C ALA A 195 -8.66 14.21 14.39
N TYR A 196 -7.36 14.44 14.15
CA TYR A 196 -6.90 15.43 13.16
C TYR A 196 -7.31 15.06 11.73
N VAL A 197 -7.17 13.80 11.34
CA VAL A 197 -7.55 13.34 9.99
C VAL A 197 -9.07 13.41 9.81
N ASP A 198 -9.83 13.06 10.85
CA ASP A 198 -11.28 13.16 10.86
C ASP A 198 -11.73 14.62 10.80
N ASP A 199 -11.05 15.55 11.48
CA ASP A 199 -11.32 16.99 11.38
C ASP A 199 -11.15 17.50 9.93
N LEU A 200 -10.06 17.13 9.25
CA LEU A 200 -9.85 17.47 7.84
C LEU A 200 -10.97 16.90 6.96
N ARG A 201 -11.40 15.65 7.21
CA ARG A 201 -12.47 14.99 6.46
C ARG A 201 -13.80 15.76 6.57
N HIS A 202 -14.12 16.30 7.74
CA HIS A 202 -15.36 17.04 7.97
C HIS A 202 -15.29 18.52 7.54
N HIS A 203 -14.09 19.04 7.27
CA HIS A 203 -13.87 20.43 6.84
C HIS A 203 -13.20 20.53 5.44
N PRO A 204 -13.79 19.95 4.38
CA PRO A 204 -13.16 19.81 3.08
C PRO A 204 -12.74 21.12 2.41
N GLY A 205 -13.42 22.23 2.73
CA GLY A 205 -13.11 23.57 2.20
C GLY A 205 -11.81 24.19 2.73
N THR A 206 -11.20 23.59 3.76
CA THR A 206 -9.95 24.09 4.37
C THR A 206 -8.73 23.19 4.10
N ILE A 207 -8.96 21.98 3.55
CA ILE A 207 -7.90 20.97 3.39
C ILE A 207 -6.75 21.53 2.54
N GLU A 208 -7.04 22.25 1.46
CA GLU A 208 -6.01 22.73 0.55
C GLU A 208 -5.04 23.73 1.20
N GLN A 209 -5.51 24.54 2.15
CA GLN A 209 -4.69 25.49 2.89
C GLN A 209 -3.95 24.84 4.06
N ARG A 210 -4.44 23.69 4.53
CA ARG A 210 -3.90 22.99 5.70
C ARG A 210 -2.95 21.88 5.29
N ASP A 211 -3.38 20.92 4.49
CA ASP A 211 -2.54 19.78 4.11
C ASP A 211 -2.93 19.23 2.74
N GLN A 212 -2.18 19.65 1.72
CA GLN A 212 -2.42 19.30 0.32
C GLN A 212 -2.16 17.82 0.01
N ARG A 213 -1.55 17.06 0.93
CA ARG A 213 -1.43 15.60 0.77
C ARG A 213 -2.80 14.92 0.73
N PHE A 214 -3.84 15.53 1.31
CA PHE A 214 -5.21 15.02 1.25
C PHE A 214 -6.04 15.61 0.10
N VAL A 215 -5.45 16.38 -0.81
CA VAL A 215 -6.15 16.88 -2.01
C VAL A 215 -5.72 16.06 -3.22
N PRO A 216 -6.63 15.35 -3.91
CA PRO A 216 -6.24 14.34 -4.90
C PRO A 216 -5.34 14.85 -6.04
N SER A 217 -5.64 16.03 -6.59
CA SER A 217 -4.85 16.65 -7.65
C SER A 217 -3.39 16.88 -7.22
N TYR A 218 -3.19 17.45 -6.04
CA TYR A 218 -1.86 17.72 -5.48
C TYR A 218 -1.12 16.44 -5.09
N ALA A 219 -1.79 15.55 -4.36
CA ALA A 219 -1.21 14.31 -3.86
C ALA A 219 -0.71 13.42 -5.00
N ILE A 220 -1.56 13.14 -6.00
CA ILE A 220 -1.22 12.28 -7.14
C ILE A 220 -0.10 12.92 -7.96
N ALA A 221 -0.21 14.21 -8.29
CA ALA A 221 0.81 14.90 -9.09
C ALA A 221 2.18 14.91 -8.37
N ALA A 222 2.20 15.10 -7.06
CA ALA A 222 3.43 15.07 -6.28
C ALA A 222 4.01 13.66 -6.14
N GLY A 223 3.18 12.63 -5.94
CA GLY A 223 3.62 11.23 -5.94
C GLY A 223 4.26 10.84 -7.27
N ILE A 224 3.65 11.18 -8.40
CA ILE A 224 4.21 10.93 -9.73
C ILE A 224 5.51 11.69 -9.94
N ARG A 225 5.58 12.95 -9.49
CA ARG A 225 6.83 13.74 -9.54
C ARG A 225 7.93 13.08 -8.72
N HIS A 226 7.61 12.58 -7.53
CA HIS A 226 8.57 11.88 -6.68
C HIS A 226 9.07 10.60 -7.35
N LEU A 227 8.17 9.76 -7.86
CA LEU A 227 8.50 8.55 -8.61
C LEU A 227 9.39 8.84 -9.84
N ALA A 228 9.05 9.85 -10.63
CA ALA A 228 9.84 10.23 -11.80
C ALA A 228 11.24 10.71 -11.39
N THR A 229 11.33 11.45 -10.27
CA THR A 229 12.62 11.90 -9.73
C THR A 229 13.46 10.72 -9.25
N THR A 230 12.88 9.73 -8.56
CA THR A 230 13.62 8.54 -8.11
C THR A 230 14.04 7.67 -9.28
N LEU A 231 13.20 7.52 -10.32
CA LEU A 231 13.56 6.88 -11.58
C LEU A 231 14.78 7.55 -12.22
N GLN A 232 14.76 8.87 -12.40
CA GLN A 232 15.87 9.61 -13.00
C GLN A 232 17.16 9.46 -12.17
N GLN A 233 17.05 9.51 -10.84
CA GLN A 233 18.18 9.28 -9.94
C GLN A 233 18.76 7.87 -10.07
N CYS A 234 17.91 6.85 -10.25
CA CYS A 234 18.33 5.48 -10.48
C CYS A 234 19.03 5.34 -11.85
N VAL A 235 18.44 5.90 -12.93
CA VAL A 235 19.08 5.90 -14.26
C VAL A 235 20.46 6.56 -14.21
N LYS A 236 20.57 7.74 -13.60
CA LYS A 236 21.84 8.45 -13.45
C LYS A 236 22.88 7.69 -12.64
N HIS A 237 22.46 6.96 -11.61
CA HIS A 237 23.39 6.27 -10.71
C HIS A 237 23.80 4.88 -11.22
N TYR A 238 22.87 4.12 -11.81
CA TYR A 238 23.11 2.73 -12.22
C TYR A 238 23.37 2.56 -13.73
N GLY A 239 23.13 3.58 -14.56
CA GLY A 239 23.55 3.63 -15.97
C GLY A 239 22.85 2.65 -16.92
N VAL A 240 21.74 2.03 -16.49
CA VAL A 240 20.91 1.14 -17.32
C VAL A 240 19.59 1.80 -17.70
N SER A 241 18.83 1.19 -18.62
CA SER A 241 17.58 1.75 -19.13
C SER A 241 16.56 2.08 -18.02
N THR A 242 15.61 2.96 -18.34
CA THR A 242 14.52 3.32 -17.43
C THR A 242 13.76 2.09 -16.94
N ASP A 243 13.43 1.16 -17.83
CA ASP A 243 12.69 -0.07 -17.51
C ASP A 243 13.37 -0.91 -16.43
N ILE A 244 14.69 -1.13 -16.56
CA ILE A 244 15.46 -1.91 -15.57
C ILE A 244 15.50 -1.18 -14.22
N ASN A 245 15.42 0.16 -14.22
CA ASN A 245 15.43 0.96 -13.01
C ASN A 245 14.06 1.11 -12.33
N VAL A 246 12.96 0.65 -12.93
CA VAL A 246 11.62 0.76 -12.33
C VAL A 246 11.57 0.09 -10.95
N TRP A 247 12.10 -1.12 -10.81
CA TRP A 247 12.17 -1.83 -9.53
C TRP A 247 12.96 -1.05 -8.47
N ARG A 248 14.08 -0.43 -8.87
CA ARG A 248 14.93 0.36 -7.98
C ARG A 248 14.23 1.64 -7.55
N ALA A 249 13.50 2.27 -8.46
CA ALA A 249 12.78 3.51 -8.19
C ALA A 249 11.57 3.28 -7.27
N ILE A 250 10.83 2.18 -7.43
CA ILE A 250 9.76 1.79 -6.49
C ILE A 250 10.36 1.49 -5.11
N ALA A 251 11.47 0.76 -5.07
CA ALA A 251 12.17 0.52 -3.81
C ALA A 251 12.68 1.82 -3.16
N ALA A 252 13.21 2.75 -3.96
CA ALA A 252 13.65 4.07 -3.49
C ALA A 252 12.49 4.98 -3.07
N TYR A 253 11.31 4.82 -3.66
CA TYR A 253 10.10 5.53 -3.23
C TYR A 253 9.70 5.10 -1.81
N ASN A 254 9.74 3.79 -1.53
CA ASN A 254 9.37 3.24 -0.22
C ASN A 254 10.49 3.39 0.85
N ALA A 255 11.72 3.01 0.54
CA ALA A 255 12.83 2.93 1.50
C ALA A 255 13.81 4.12 1.43
N GLY A 256 13.61 5.02 0.46
CA GLY A 256 14.49 6.16 0.21
C GLY A 256 15.68 5.82 -0.71
N MET A 257 16.06 6.78 -1.55
CA MET A 257 17.16 6.62 -2.52
C MET A 257 18.52 6.29 -1.85
N ARG A 258 18.78 6.84 -0.65
CA ARG A 258 20.02 6.55 0.09
C ARG A 258 20.13 5.06 0.41
N THR A 259 19.08 4.48 0.98
CA THR A 259 19.00 3.05 1.29
C THR A 259 19.17 2.21 0.04
N THR A 260 18.49 2.55 -1.06
CA THR A 260 18.62 1.84 -2.35
C THR A 260 20.07 1.84 -2.85
N LYS A 261 20.81 2.94 -2.70
CA LYS A 261 22.24 3.03 -3.04
C LYS A 261 23.12 2.19 -2.13
N GLU A 262 22.91 2.27 -0.81
CA GLU A 262 23.65 1.47 0.19
C GLU A 262 23.51 -0.03 -0.08
N TRP A 263 22.36 -0.45 -0.62
CA TRP A 263 22.05 -1.82 -1.00
C TRP A 263 22.35 -2.16 -2.47
N TYR A 264 23.10 -1.32 -3.18
CA TYR A 264 23.51 -1.52 -4.58
C TYR A 264 22.35 -1.78 -5.57
N GLY A 265 21.15 -1.31 -5.25
CA GLY A 265 20.02 -1.29 -6.19
C GLY A 265 18.68 -1.72 -5.62
N PHE A 266 18.63 -2.72 -4.74
CA PHE A 266 17.35 -3.19 -4.20
C PHE A 266 17.52 -3.66 -2.74
N PRO A 267 17.00 -2.90 -1.75
CA PRO A 267 17.10 -3.27 -0.34
C PRO A 267 16.40 -4.59 -0.02
N ASN A 268 17.06 -5.48 0.74
CA ASN A 268 16.43 -6.68 1.30
C ASN A 268 15.69 -6.34 2.60
N ILE A 269 14.75 -5.41 2.49
CA ILE A 269 13.83 -5.04 3.56
C ILE A 269 12.50 -5.72 3.22
N PRO A 270 11.97 -6.62 4.08
CA PRO A 270 10.78 -7.41 3.75
C PRO A 270 9.59 -6.57 3.28
N GLU A 271 9.36 -5.42 3.91
CA GLU A 271 8.31 -4.48 3.51
C GLU A 271 8.54 -3.95 2.10
N THR A 272 9.74 -3.44 1.81
CA THR A 272 10.12 -2.89 0.50
C THR A 272 10.05 -3.93 -0.61
N VAL A 273 10.54 -5.15 -0.35
CA VAL A 273 10.44 -6.29 -1.28
C VAL A 273 8.98 -6.56 -1.61
N ASN A 274 8.13 -6.67 -0.59
CA ASN A 274 6.70 -6.94 -0.76
C ASN A 274 5.97 -5.78 -1.47
N HIS A 275 6.31 -4.54 -1.14
CA HIS A 275 5.74 -3.36 -1.77
C HIS A 275 6.07 -3.33 -3.27
N ALA A 276 7.34 -3.44 -3.64
CA ALA A 276 7.75 -3.42 -5.05
C ALA A 276 7.17 -4.61 -5.83
N ARG A 277 7.17 -5.80 -5.25
CA ARG A 277 6.57 -6.99 -5.87
C ARG A 277 5.09 -6.76 -6.20
N ARG A 278 4.33 -6.16 -5.30
CA ARG A 278 2.90 -5.89 -5.50
C ARG A 278 2.68 -4.86 -6.61
N VAL A 279 3.40 -3.74 -6.57
CA VAL A 279 3.33 -2.69 -7.61
C VAL A 279 3.62 -3.24 -9.00
N ILE A 280 4.69 -4.04 -9.13
CA ILE A 280 5.06 -4.61 -10.42
C ILE A 280 4.08 -5.68 -10.86
N LEU A 281 3.50 -6.45 -9.93
CA LEU A 281 2.51 -7.46 -10.27
C LEU A 281 1.29 -6.82 -10.93
N ASP A 282 0.69 -5.81 -10.29
CA ASP A 282 -0.48 -5.10 -10.84
C ASP A 282 -0.12 -4.37 -12.16
N LEU A 283 1.06 -3.75 -12.25
CA LEU A 283 1.56 -3.18 -13.51
C LEU A 283 1.67 -4.25 -14.62
N THR A 284 2.20 -5.42 -14.30
CA THR A 284 2.39 -6.51 -15.27
C THR A 284 1.05 -7.00 -15.79
N ASP A 285 0.05 -7.17 -14.92
CA ASP A 285 -1.28 -7.58 -15.37
C ASP A 285 -1.96 -6.51 -16.23
N MET A 286 -1.79 -5.22 -15.89
CA MET A 286 -2.29 -4.11 -16.71
C MET A 286 -1.68 -4.13 -18.11
N MET A 287 -0.36 -4.34 -18.20
CA MET A 287 0.33 -4.44 -19.49
C MET A 287 -0.11 -5.68 -20.28
N GLU A 288 -0.32 -6.81 -19.61
CA GLU A 288 -0.75 -8.04 -20.25
C GLU A 288 -2.18 -7.92 -20.82
N ILE A 289 -3.14 -7.47 -20.00
CA ILE A 289 -4.53 -7.31 -20.43
C ILE A 289 -4.68 -6.15 -21.41
N GLY A 290 -3.89 -5.08 -21.27
CA GLY A 290 -3.81 -3.97 -22.21
C GLY A 290 -3.38 -4.40 -23.60
N ARG A 291 -2.36 -5.28 -23.70
CA ARG A 291 -1.97 -5.90 -24.97
C ARG A 291 -3.08 -6.76 -25.57
N ALA A 292 -3.76 -7.56 -24.75
CA ALA A 292 -4.89 -8.38 -25.21
C ALA A 292 -6.04 -7.52 -25.76
N TYR A 293 -6.36 -6.40 -25.09
CA TYR A 293 -7.31 -5.41 -25.60
C TYR A 293 -6.86 -4.79 -26.94
N GLY A 294 -5.60 -4.36 -27.03
CA GLY A 294 -5.04 -3.79 -28.27
C GLY A 294 -5.05 -4.77 -29.45
N ALA A 295 -4.80 -6.06 -29.17
CA ALA A 295 -4.88 -7.14 -30.15
C ALA A 295 -6.32 -7.61 -30.45
N LYS A 296 -7.33 -7.09 -29.73
CA LYS A 296 -8.73 -7.55 -29.78
C LYS A 296 -8.89 -9.04 -29.44
N ASP A 297 -8.00 -9.60 -28.63
CA ASP A 297 -8.06 -10.98 -28.15
C ASP A 297 -8.93 -11.08 -26.89
N PHE A 298 -10.25 -11.06 -27.10
CA PHE A 298 -11.21 -11.09 -25.99
C PHE A 298 -11.22 -12.41 -25.22
N LYS A 299 -10.75 -13.51 -25.83
CA LYS A 299 -10.56 -14.77 -25.11
C LYS A 299 -9.45 -14.62 -24.08
N ARG A 300 -8.30 -14.06 -24.49
CA ARG A 300 -7.19 -13.81 -23.57
C ARG A 300 -7.56 -12.81 -22.47
N VAL A 301 -8.32 -11.77 -22.80
CA VAL A 301 -8.88 -10.84 -21.79
C VAL A 301 -9.68 -11.60 -20.73
N ALA A 302 -10.59 -12.49 -21.13
CA ALA A 302 -11.40 -13.27 -20.19
C ALA A 302 -10.55 -14.22 -19.31
N GLU A 303 -9.54 -14.87 -19.89
CA GLU A 303 -8.60 -15.72 -19.14
C GLU A 303 -7.84 -14.93 -18.06
N ILE A 304 -7.33 -13.74 -18.42
CA ILE A 304 -6.62 -12.87 -17.47
C ILE A 304 -7.55 -12.41 -16.35
N LYS A 305 -8.77 -11.97 -16.67
CA LYS A 305 -9.77 -11.56 -15.66
C LYS A 305 -10.11 -12.70 -14.69
N SER A 306 -10.24 -13.93 -15.18
CA SER A 306 -10.46 -15.09 -14.32
C SER A 306 -9.31 -15.27 -13.33
N ARG A 307 -8.06 -15.21 -13.81
CA ARG A 307 -6.86 -15.29 -12.96
C ARG A 307 -6.77 -14.17 -11.93
N LEU A 308 -7.15 -12.94 -12.30
CA LEU A 308 -7.16 -11.80 -11.38
C LEU A 308 -8.17 -12.01 -10.24
N ASN A 309 -9.36 -12.52 -10.56
CA ASN A 309 -10.39 -12.83 -9.57
C ASN A 309 -9.94 -13.93 -8.60
N GLU A 310 -9.21 -14.94 -9.08
CA GLU A 310 -8.67 -16.00 -8.23
C GLU A 310 -7.54 -15.50 -7.29
N ARG A 311 -6.79 -14.47 -7.71
CA ARG A 311 -5.66 -13.94 -6.93
C ARG A 311 -6.09 -13.01 -5.80
N ASN A 312 -7.07 -12.15 -6.06
CA ASN A 312 -7.42 -11.10 -5.12
C ASN A 312 -7.99 -11.72 -3.84
N GLU A 313 -7.58 -11.23 -2.66
CA GLU A 313 -8.12 -11.69 -1.37
C GLU A 313 -9.53 -11.14 -1.10
N TYR A 314 -9.90 -10.07 -1.80
CA TYR A 314 -11.21 -9.43 -1.73
C TYR A 314 -11.53 -8.74 -3.05
N PHE A 315 -12.81 -8.52 -3.30
CA PHE A 315 -13.26 -7.59 -4.33
C PHE A 315 -13.95 -6.40 -3.70
N LEU A 316 -14.01 -5.29 -4.45
CA LEU A 316 -14.71 -4.10 -4.03
C LEU A 316 -16.15 -4.15 -4.52
N TYR A 317 -17.09 -4.14 -3.57
CA TYR A 317 -18.52 -4.08 -3.83
C TYR A 317 -19.01 -2.64 -3.71
N GLN A 318 -19.63 -2.15 -4.78
CA GLN A 318 -20.32 -0.86 -4.80
C GLN A 318 -21.80 -1.07 -4.54
N VAL A 319 -22.30 -0.48 -3.45
CA VAL A 319 -23.71 -0.48 -3.07
C VAL A 319 -24.54 0.12 -4.20
N ARG A 320 -25.52 -0.65 -4.67
CA ARG A 320 -26.53 -0.27 -5.65
C ARG A 320 -27.77 0.25 -4.94
N ARG A 321 -28.63 0.93 -5.69
CA ARG A 321 -29.88 1.47 -5.14
C ARG A 321 -30.79 0.33 -4.68
N GLY A 322 -31.07 0.30 -3.39
CA GLY A 322 -31.94 -0.70 -2.77
C GLY A 322 -31.20 -1.86 -2.12
N ASP A 323 -29.88 -1.94 -2.23
CA ASP A 323 -29.10 -2.98 -1.56
C ASP A 323 -29.24 -2.89 -0.05
N THR A 324 -29.42 -4.05 0.58
CA THR A 324 -29.24 -4.23 2.01
C THR A 324 -27.99 -5.07 2.29
N PHE A 325 -27.44 -5.00 3.50
CA PHE A 325 -26.36 -5.93 3.87
C PHE A 325 -26.79 -7.39 3.72
N SER A 326 -28.06 -7.71 3.95
CA SER A 326 -28.59 -9.06 3.78
C SER A 326 -28.54 -9.51 2.32
N ASP A 327 -28.86 -8.62 1.38
CA ASP A 327 -28.80 -8.95 -0.05
C ASP A 327 -27.35 -9.14 -0.51
N ILE A 328 -26.47 -8.23 -0.06
CA ILE A 328 -25.05 -8.28 -0.36
C ILE A 328 -24.43 -9.57 0.19
N THR A 329 -24.61 -9.87 1.48
CA THR A 329 -24.07 -11.11 2.07
C THR A 329 -24.64 -12.35 1.40
N HIS A 330 -25.95 -12.36 1.12
CA HIS A 330 -26.60 -13.51 0.51
C HIS A 330 -26.03 -13.84 -0.87
N HIS A 331 -25.92 -12.83 -1.74
CA HIS A 331 -25.50 -13.02 -3.12
C HIS A 331 -24.00 -13.22 -3.27
N GLU A 332 -23.20 -12.49 -2.51
CA GLU A 332 -21.75 -12.45 -2.69
C GLU A 332 -21.01 -13.49 -1.84
N LEU A 333 -21.61 -13.95 -0.73
CA LEU A 333 -20.91 -14.78 0.27
C LEU A 333 -21.68 -16.04 0.69
N GLU A 334 -22.93 -15.92 1.11
CA GLU A 334 -23.70 -17.07 1.63
C GLU A 334 -23.98 -18.09 0.54
N ARG A 335 -24.56 -17.66 -0.59
CA ARG A 335 -24.91 -18.56 -1.70
C ARG A 335 -23.69 -19.19 -2.37
N PRO A 336 -22.59 -18.45 -2.66
CA PRO A 336 -21.44 -19.04 -3.35
C PRO A 336 -20.55 -19.90 -2.46
N TYR A 337 -20.49 -19.63 -1.14
CA TYR A 337 -19.55 -20.28 -0.23
C TYR A 337 -20.21 -21.09 0.90
N GLY A 338 -21.55 -21.11 0.98
CA GLY A 338 -22.28 -21.86 2.00
C GLY A 338 -22.15 -21.28 3.41
N LEU A 339 -21.89 -19.98 3.53
CA LEU A 339 -21.73 -19.29 4.82
C LEU A 339 -23.08 -18.93 5.44
N THR A 340 -23.13 -18.86 6.77
CA THR A 340 -24.23 -18.17 7.47
C THR A 340 -24.08 -16.66 7.33
N GLN A 341 -25.16 -15.89 7.49
CA GLN A 341 -25.11 -14.43 7.42
C GLN A 341 -24.11 -13.80 8.41
N THR A 342 -24.02 -14.31 9.64
CA THR A 342 -23.06 -13.83 10.64
C THR A 342 -21.62 -14.04 10.18
N GLN A 343 -21.31 -15.22 9.63
CA GLN A 343 -19.99 -15.51 9.06
C GLN A 343 -19.72 -14.61 7.85
N ALA A 344 -20.69 -14.42 6.95
CA ALA A 344 -20.53 -13.56 5.78
C ALA A 344 -20.20 -12.11 6.16
N LEU A 345 -20.81 -11.55 7.22
CA LEU A 345 -20.49 -10.20 7.69
C LEU A 345 -19.02 -10.06 8.15
N GLU A 346 -18.41 -11.12 8.66
CA GLU A 346 -16.98 -11.12 9.03
C GLU A 346 -16.05 -10.97 7.83
N HIS A 347 -16.55 -11.15 6.60
CA HIS A 347 -15.80 -10.97 5.36
C HIS A 347 -15.98 -9.57 4.76
N ILE A 348 -16.87 -8.74 5.30
CA ILE A 348 -17.11 -7.39 4.77
C ILE A 348 -16.34 -6.36 5.61
N ARG A 349 -15.59 -5.50 4.94
CA ARG A 349 -14.95 -4.32 5.52
C ARG A 349 -15.43 -3.07 4.80
N THR A 350 -15.40 -1.92 5.47
CA THR A 350 -15.51 -0.63 4.77
C THR A 350 -14.37 -0.45 3.76
N ALA A 351 -14.47 0.55 2.87
CA ALA A 351 -13.35 0.91 2.00
C ALA A 351 -12.06 1.27 2.78
N SER A 352 -12.18 1.80 4.00
CA SER A 352 -11.07 2.06 4.94
C SER A 352 -10.49 0.80 5.59
N GLY A 353 -11.16 -0.36 5.48
CA GLY A 353 -10.71 -1.63 6.04
C GLY A 353 -11.27 -1.95 7.43
N ASP A 354 -12.21 -1.16 7.93
CA ASP A 354 -12.82 -1.36 9.25
C ASP A 354 -13.82 -2.53 9.24
N THR A 355 -13.82 -3.32 10.31
CA THR A 355 -14.74 -4.44 10.53
C THR A 355 -16.17 -3.96 10.71
N ILE A 356 -17.12 -4.57 9.99
CA ILE A 356 -18.55 -4.32 10.20
C ILE A 356 -19.00 -5.19 11.38
N SER A 357 -18.76 -4.69 12.59
CA SER A 357 -19.08 -5.40 13.84
C SER A 357 -20.57 -5.30 14.21
N ASN A 358 -21.31 -4.36 13.63
CA ASN A 358 -22.77 -4.23 13.79
C ASN A 358 -23.41 -3.60 12.54
N PRO A 359 -24.08 -4.39 11.67
CA PRO A 359 -24.76 -3.87 10.49
C PRO A 359 -25.83 -2.81 10.80
N ALA A 360 -26.49 -2.91 11.97
CA ALA A 360 -27.48 -1.94 12.41
C ALA A 360 -26.87 -0.58 12.80
N ALA A 361 -25.55 -0.52 13.07
CA ALA A 361 -24.85 0.72 13.37
C ALA A 361 -24.54 1.56 12.12
N PHE A 362 -24.62 0.97 10.92
CA PHE A 362 -24.27 1.65 9.66
C PHE A 362 -25.46 2.35 8.97
N GLY A 363 -26.64 2.38 9.58
CA GLY A 363 -27.82 3.05 8.98
C GLY A 363 -28.22 2.46 7.63
N THR A 364 -28.93 3.24 6.82
CA THR A 364 -29.30 2.88 5.44
C THR A 364 -28.08 2.89 4.52
N LEU A 365 -27.84 1.81 3.78
CA LEU A 365 -26.78 1.77 2.77
C LEU A 365 -27.05 2.81 1.66
N HIS A 366 -26.04 3.62 1.35
CA HIS A 366 -26.15 4.65 0.33
C HIS A 366 -25.65 4.16 -1.03
N PRO A 367 -26.38 4.40 -2.14
CA PRO A 367 -25.88 4.09 -3.47
C PRO A 367 -24.50 4.72 -3.72
N GLY A 368 -23.54 3.92 -4.17
CA GLY A 368 -22.15 4.33 -4.36
C GLY A 368 -21.23 4.09 -3.16
N GLN A 369 -21.76 3.75 -1.98
CA GLN A 369 -20.94 3.33 -0.83
C GLN A 369 -20.16 2.05 -1.14
N MET A 370 -18.96 1.92 -0.56
CA MET A 370 -18.02 0.85 -0.90
C MET A 370 -17.71 -0.07 0.27
N PHE A 371 -17.69 -1.36 -0.04
CA PHE A 371 -17.22 -2.40 0.85
C PHE A 371 -16.15 -3.27 0.20
N ARG A 372 -15.15 -3.67 0.97
CA ARG A 372 -14.24 -4.75 0.58
C ARG A 372 -14.87 -6.07 1.05
N ILE A 373 -15.15 -6.96 0.12
CA ILE A 373 -15.69 -8.30 0.41
C ILE A 373 -14.55 -9.30 0.23
N TYR A 374 -14.03 -9.81 1.34
CA TYR A 374 -12.95 -10.77 1.36
C TYR A 374 -13.44 -12.16 0.98
N TYR A 375 -12.80 -12.79 0.00
CA TYR A 375 -13.13 -14.14 -0.40
C TYR A 375 -12.90 -15.11 0.77
N PRO A 376 -13.87 -15.96 1.09
CA PRO A 376 -13.66 -17.04 2.05
C PRO A 376 -12.55 -17.97 1.57
N LYS A 377 -11.48 -18.11 2.37
CA LYS A 377 -10.43 -19.10 2.11
C LYS A 377 -11.04 -20.47 2.38
N LYS A 378 -10.95 -21.37 1.39
CA LYS A 378 -11.46 -22.75 1.48
C LYS A 378 -10.78 -23.56 2.58
#